data_AF-A0A352J5K3-F1
#
_entry.id   AF-A0A352J5K3-F1
#
_cell.length_a   1.000
_cell.length_b   1.000
_cell.length_c   1.000
_cell.angle_alpha   90.00
_cell.angle_beta   90.00
_cell.angle_gamma   90.00
#
_symmetry.space_group_name_H-M   'P 1'
#
loop_
_entity.id
_entity.type
_entity.pdbx_description
1 polymer ?
#
loop_
_entity_poly.entity_id
_entity_poly.type
_entity_poly.pdbx_seq_one_letter_code
_entity_poly.pdbx_strand_id
1 'polypeptide(L)'
;MKKKNILLAFLAAIMFLGACSDFEDINKDPNAANEDDIKVQYIINKAITDAQQDPHIAERAFVLYWRRAGRQDRSGGINLGTYNNDWSSDYYNYVSGWMKSATQAVDLAEKQIQKDEFAVEYDRQMTKNLKEVARIWRAYLMSEFADNFGPLPLEAFKGTNPEFSSVKDVYYFMIDELKDAAQKIDVNVKAQDIDKKFDRAYQFDFEKWIKYANSMRMRLAMRLSEADAAKAKSEFEDAAKGSIILTADEMFAVKERDGWDPLAGV
;
A
#
# COMPACT_ATOMS: atom_id res chain seq x y z
N MET A 1 -65.96 37.20 9.08
CA MET A 1 -64.83 36.84 9.96
C MET A 1 -64.43 35.36 9.91
N LYS A 2 -65.36 34.39 9.89
CA LYS A 2 -65.01 32.95 9.92
C LYS A 2 -64.16 32.44 8.73
N LYS A 3 -64.40 32.88 7.50
CA LYS A 3 -63.64 32.42 6.31
C LYS A 3 -62.18 32.90 6.24
N LYS A 4 -61.88 34.11 6.77
CA LYS A 4 -60.52 34.69 6.78
C LYS A 4 -59.61 33.96 7.79
N ASN A 5 -60.18 33.54 8.92
CA ASN A 5 -59.46 32.80 9.96
C ASN A 5 -59.16 31.35 9.53
N ILE A 6 -60.03 30.72 8.74
CA ILE A 6 -59.78 29.40 8.14
C ILE A 6 -58.64 29.49 7.12
N LEU A 7 -58.63 30.54 6.27
CA LEU A 7 -57.56 30.73 5.29
C LEU A 7 -56.19 30.97 5.94
N LEU A 8 -56.15 31.75 7.04
CA LEU A 8 -54.95 31.98 7.85
C LEU A 8 -54.47 30.71 8.56
N ALA A 9 -55.38 29.88 9.07
CA ALA A 9 -55.04 28.58 9.66
C ALA A 9 -54.51 27.60 8.60
N PHE A 10 -55.05 27.63 7.38
CA PHE A 10 -54.59 26.79 6.28
C PHE A 10 -53.22 27.22 5.75
N LEU A 11 -52.95 28.54 5.65
CA LEU A 11 -51.62 29.06 5.30
C LEU A 11 -50.58 28.75 6.39
N ALA A 12 -50.95 28.83 7.67
CA ALA A 12 -50.08 28.43 8.77
C ALA A 12 -49.77 26.93 8.73
N ALA A 13 -50.76 26.08 8.43
CA ALA A 13 -50.56 24.64 8.28
C ALA A 13 -49.64 24.27 7.10
N ILE A 14 -49.71 25.01 5.99
CA ILE A 14 -48.81 24.81 4.83
C ILE A 14 -47.36 25.21 5.17
N MET A 15 -47.16 26.26 5.98
CA MET A 15 -45.80 26.63 6.45
C MET A 15 -45.17 25.58 7.37
N PHE A 16 -45.95 24.78 8.09
CA PHE A 16 -45.44 23.68 8.92
C PHE A 16 -45.05 22.42 8.12
N LEU A 17 -45.53 22.25 6.88
CA LEU A 17 -45.18 21.10 6.04
C LEU A 17 -43.85 21.27 5.28
N GLY A 18 -43.30 22.48 5.23
CA GLY A 18 -42.03 22.78 4.55
C GLY A 18 -40.78 22.78 5.44
N ALA A 19 -40.93 22.55 6.75
CA ALA A 19 -39.82 22.68 7.72
C ALA A 19 -39.10 21.35 8.06
N CYS A 20 -39.42 20.26 7.35
CA CYS A 20 -38.89 18.91 7.62
C CYS A 20 -38.26 18.27 6.38
N SER A 21 -37.39 18.97 5.66
CA SER A 21 -36.63 18.40 4.54
C SER A 21 -35.29 17.76 4.93
N ASP A 22 -34.73 18.08 6.10
CA ASP A 22 -33.32 17.78 6.41
C ASP A 22 -33.13 16.51 7.26
N PHE A 23 -34.06 15.55 7.17
CA PHE A 23 -33.95 14.27 7.89
C PHE A 23 -32.75 13.42 7.43
N GLU A 24 -32.28 13.60 6.20
CA GLU A 24 -31.11 12.87 5.68
C GLU A 24 -29.78 13.37 6.24
N ASP A 25 -29.72 14.62 6.73
CA ASP A 25 -28.49 15.23 7.24
C ASP A 25 -28.33 15.10 8.76
N ILE A 26 -29.42 14.85 9.51
CA ILE A 26 -29.38 14.60 10.97
C ILE A 26 -28.57 13.35 11.32
N ASN A 27 -28.48 12.38 10.41
CA ASN A 27 -27.79 11.11 10.63
C ASN A 27 -26.42 11.02 9.93
N LYS A 28 -25.92 12.14 9.37
CA LYS A 28 -24.56 12.25 8.86
C LYS A 28 -23.71 12.90 9.95
N ASP A 29 -22.87 12.11 10.59
CA ASP A 29 -21.90 12.64 11.56
C ASP A 29 -20.94 13.59 10.81
N PRO A 30 -20.91 14.90 11.13
CA PRO A 30 -20.05 15.86 10.47
C PRO A 30 -18.55 15.61 10.71
N ASN A 31 -18.21 14.69 11.63
CA ASN A 31 -16.84 14.22 11.88
C ASN A 31 -16.57 12.81 11.34
N ALA A 32 -17.57 12.13 10.77
CA ALA A 32 -17.33 10.86 10.12
C ALA A 32 -16.51 11.12 8.85
N ALA A 33 -15.31 10.57 8.80
CA ALA A 33 -14.50 10.60 7.60
C ALA A 33 -15.27 9.91 6.48
N ASN A 34 -15.60 10.65 5.42
CA ASN A 34 -16.20 10.07 4.23
C ASN A 34 -15.10 9.53 3.32
N GLU A 35 -15.46 8.62 2.42
CA GLU A 35 -14.49 8.02 1.48
C GLU A 35 -13.79 9.08 0.61
N ASP A 36 -14.46 10.22 0.37
CA ASP A 36 -13.92 11.38 -0.35
C ASP A 36 -12.85 12.15 0.44
N ASP A 37 -12.77 11.98 1.78
CA ASP A 37 -11.75 12.60 2.63
C ASP A 37 -10.46 11.78 2.71
N ILE A 38 -10.51 10.52 2.25
CA ILE A 38 -9.38 9.59 2.33
C ILE A 38 -8.44 9.85 1.16
N LYS A 39 -7.21 10.29 1.48
CA LYS A 39 -6.16 10.49 0.47
C LYS A 39 -5.36 9.22 0.23
N VAL A 40 -5.10 8.91 -1.03
CA VAL A 40 -4.27 7.76 -1.46
C VAL A 40 -2.91 7.79 -0.76
N GLN A 41 -2.26 8.96 -0.70
CA GLN A 41 -0.95 9.08 -0.06
C GLN A 41 -0.97 8.72 1.44
N TYR A 42 -2.11 8.86 2.15
CA TYR A 42 -2.19 8.48 3.56
C TYR A 42 -2.14 6.96 3.74
N ILE A 43 -2.80 6.24 2.84
CA ILE A 43 -2.82 4.78 2.86
C ILE A 43 -1.46 4.22 2.44
N ILE A 44 -0.82 4.80 1.42
CA ILE A 44 0.55 4.43 1.03
C ILE A 44 1.51 4.62 2.20
N ASN A 45 1.46 5.80 2.84
CA ASN A 45 2.30 6.10 3.99
C ASN A 45 2.13 5.06 5.11
N LYS A 46 0.87 4.71 5.41
CA LYS A 46 0.55 3.68 6.40
C LYS A 46 1.11 2.32 6.00
N ALA A 47 0.90 1.88 4.76
CA ALA A 47 1.38 0.60 4.27
C ALA A 47 2.92 0.48 4.32
N ILE A 48 3.64 1.56 4.00
CA ILE A 48 5.10 1.62 4.11
C ILE A 48 5.54 1.57 5.57
N THR A 49 4.86 2.33 6.42
CA THR A 49 5.21 2.49 7.84
C THR A 49 5.01 1.20 8.61
N ASP A 50 3.83 0.59 8.50
CA ASP A 50 3.52 -0.61 9.27
C ASP A 50 4.45 -1.78 8.90
N ALA A 51 4.88 -1.85 7.64
CA ALA A 51 5.82 -2.85 7.13
C ALA A 51 7.25 -2.70 7.66
N GLN A 52 7.57 -1.60 8.37
CA GLN A 52 8.83 -1.46 9.08
C GLN A 52 8.89 -2.30 10.37
N GLN A 53 7.77 -2.91 10.76
CA GLN A 53 7.62 -3.81 11.91
C GLN A 53 7.77 -3.10 13.26
N ASP A 54 6.71 -3.11 14.06
CA ASP A 54 6.86 -2.70 15.46
C ASP A 54 7.73 -3.72 16.23
N PRO A 55 8.24 -3.36 17.42
CA PRO A 55 9.18 -4.22 18.12
C PRO A 55 8.66 -5.61 18.47
N HIS A 56 7.34 -5.80 18.61
CA HIS A 56 6.76 -7.12 18.85
C HIS A 56 7.04 -8.04 17.66
N ILE A 57 6.84 -7.57 16.44
CA ILE A 57 7.06 -8.37 15.23
C ILE A 57 8.53 -8.44 14.83
N ALA A 58 9.25 -7.32 14.89
CA ALA A 58 10.66 -7.29 14.50
C ALA A 58 11.51 -8.24 15.35
N GLU A 59 11.28 -8.30 16.67
CA GLU A 59 11.99 -9.26 17.52
C GLU A 59 11.66 -10.72 17.16
N ARG A 60 10.38 -11.04 16.92
CA ARG A 60 9.94 -12.43 16.68
C ARG A 60 10.30 -12.94 15.29
N ALA A 61 9.97 -12.19 14.25
CA ALA A 61 10.17 -12.59 12.87
C ALA A 61 11.61 -12.33 12.42
N PHE A 62 12.09 -11.10 12.54
CA PHE A 62 13.41 -10.74 12.03
C PHE A 62 14.54 -11.29 12.93
N VAL A 63 14.54 -10.96 14.22
CA VAL A 63 15.65 -11.32 15.12
C VAL A 63 15.68 -12.80 15.46
N LEU A 64 14.56 -13.36 15.94
CA LEU A 64 14.52 -14.73 16.46
C LEU A 64 14.41 -15.79 15.36
N TYR A 65 13.81 -15.49 14.20
CA TYR A 65 13.76 -16.41 13.06
C TYR A 65 14.79 -16.10 12.00
N TRP A 66 14.62 -15.02 11.22
CA TRP A 66 15.37 -14.87 9.98
C TRP A 66 16.86 -14.64 10.20
N ARG A 67 17.23 -13.72 11.10
CA ARG A 67 18.63 -13.46 11.46
C ARG A 67 19.28 -14.73 12.00
N ARG A 68 18.54 -15.50 12.80
CA ARG A 68 19.02 -16.74 13.41
C ARG A 68 19.18 -17.86 12.38
N ALA A 69 18.18 -18.08 11.53
CA ALA A 69 18.18 -19.08 10.45
C ALA A 69 19.24 -18.76 9.39
N GLY A 70 19.38 -17.48 9.04
CA GLY A 70 20.42 -16.96 8.14
C GLY A 70 21.81 -16.95 8.76
N ARG A 71 21.97 -17.35 10.03
CA ARG A 71 23.22 -17.33 10.79
C ARG A 71 23.93 -15.98 10.76
N GLN A 72 23.14 -14.90 10.75
CA GLN A 72 23.62 -13.51 10.77
C GLN A 72 23.67 -12.93 12.19
N ASP A 73 23.42 -13.76 13.21
CA ASP A 73 23.62 -13.37 14.59
C ASP A 73 25.09 -13.51 15.00
N ARG A 74 25.60 -12.51 15.73
CA ARG A 74 26.93 -12.55 16.37
C ARG A 74 26.93 -13.36 17.66
N SER A 75 25.76 -13.83 18.13
CA SER A 75 25.68 -14.69 19.31
C SER A 75 26.41 -16.02 19.09
N GLY A 76 27.34 -16.34 19.99
CA GLY A 76 28.29 -17.47 19.88
C GLY A 76 27.68 -18.87 20.09
N GLY A 77 26.40 -19.06 19.81
CA GLY A 77 25.68 -20.32 19.98
C GLY A 77 25.41 -21.05 18.66
N ILE A 78 25.11 -22.35 18.74
CA ILE A 78 24.54 -23.09 17.61
C ILE A 78 23.10 -22.58 17.41
N ASN A 79 22.84 -22.01 16.23
CA ASN A 79 21.50 -21.63 15.82
C ASN A 79 20.68 -22.89 15.51
N LEU A 80 20.06 -23.44 16.54
CA LEU A 80 19.01 -24.44 16.42
C LEU A 80 17.75 -23.70 15.96
N GLY A 81 17.26 -23.99 14.76
CA GLY A 81 16.09 -23.35 14.15
C GLY A 81 14.81 -23.68 14.91
N THR A 82 14.57 -22.97 16.02
CA THR A 82 13.34 -23.06 16.80
C THR A 82 12.28 -22.19 16.17
N TYR A 83 11.06 -22.72 16.05
CA TYR A 83 9.90 -21.97 15.60
C TYR A 83 8.80 -22.02 16.67
N ASN A 84 7.88 -21.06 16.55
CA ASN A 84 6.71 -20.83 17.36
C ASN A 84 5.58 -20.45 16.39
N ASN A 85 4.50 -21.23 16.39
CA ASN A 85 3.39 -21.02 15.47
C ASN A 85 2.69 -19.68 15.69
N ASP A 86 2.58 -19.22 16.93
CA ASP A 86 1.92 -17.95 17.24
C ASP A 86 2.66 -16.78 16.61
N TRP A 87 4.00 -16.79 16.62
CA TRP A 87 4.80 -15.74 15.99
C TRP A 87 4.68 -15.77 14.46
N SER A 88 4.60 -16.96 13.86
CA SER A 88 4.38 -17.10 12.41
C SER A 88 2.97 -16.63 12.02
N SER A 89 1.97 -16.96 12.83
CA SER A 89 0.59 -16.48 12.64
C SER A 89 0.48 -14.97 12.82
N ASP A 90 1.18 -14.40 13.80
CA ASP A 90 1.28 -12.96 13.99
C ASP A 90 1.90 -12.30 12.75
N TYR A 91 3.06 -12.79 12.29
CA TYR A 91 3.71 -12.23 11.11
C TYR A 91 2.81 -12.31 9.87
N TYR A 92 2.15 -13.45 9.66
CA TYR A 92 1.16 -13.64 8.59
C TYR A 92 0.06 -12.57 8.62
N ASN A 93 -0.51 -12.31 9.80
CA ASN A 93 -1.56 -11.30 9.99
C ASN A 93 -1.04 -9.89 9.68
N TYR A 94 0.17 -9.57 10.13
CA TYR A 94 0.81 -8.29 9.88
C TYR A 94 1.06 -8.06 8.39
N VAL A 95 1.75 -8.98 7.70
CA VAL A 95 2.03 -8.84 6.27
C VAL A 95 0.74 -8.79 5.44
N SER A 96 -0.29 -9.55 5.84
CA SER A 96 -1.62 -9.48 5.22
C SER A 96 -2.26 -8.11 5.41
N GLY A 97 -2.11 -7.50 6.60
CA GLY A 97 -2.60 -6.15 6.90
C GLY A 97 -1.88 -5.05 6.11
N TRP A 98 -0.57 -5.17 5.93
CA TRP A 98 0.21 -4.24 5.10
C TRP A 98 -0.21 -4.35 3.64
N MET A 99 -0.35 -5.58 3.13
CA MET A 99 -0.76 -5.85 1.76
C MET A 99 -2.21 -5.39 1.51
N LYS A 100 -3.10 -5.54 2.50
CA LYS A 100 -4.44 -4.95 2.47
C LYS A 100 -4.37 -3.44 2.27
N SER A 101 -3.54 -2.76 3.05
CA SER A 101 -3.38 -1.29 2.96
C SER A 101 -2.87 -0.88 1.58
N ALA A 102 -1.85 -1.57 1.05
CA ALA A 102 -1.33 -1.29 -0.29
C ALA A 102 -2.40 -1.52 -1.39
N THR A 103 -3.17 -2.61 -1.31
CA THR A 103 -4.28 -2.89 -2.24
C THR A 103 -5.37 -1.83 -2.15
N GLN A 104 -5.73 -1.40 -0.93
CA GLN A 104 -6.70 -0.31 -0.75
C GLN A 104 -6.23 1.01 -1.37
N ALA A 105 -4.93 1.32 -1.31
CA ALA A 105 -4.37 2.50 -1.97
C ALA A 105 -4.50 2.41 -3.50
N VAL A 106 -4.23 1.24 -4.09
CA VAL A 106 -4.42 1.00 -5.53
C VAL A 106 -5.89 1.16 -5.92
N ASP A 107 -6.79 0.49 -5.20
CA ASP A 107 -8.23 0.51 -5.48
C ASP A 107 -8.82 1.92 -5.35
N LEU A 108 -8.43 2.66 -4.31
CA LEU A 108 -8.87 4.03 -4.11
C LEU A 108 -8.37 4.96 -5.22
N ALA A 109 -7.10 4.87 -5.59
CA ALA A 109 -6.54 5.69 -6.66
C ALA A 109 -7.23 5.40 -8.01
N GLU A 110 -7.45 4.12 -8.32
CA GLU A 110 -8.15 3.69 -9.52
C GLU A 110 -9.60 4.22 -9.54
N LYS A 111 -10.33 4.10 -8.42
CA LYS A 111 -11.68 4.64 -8.27
C LYS A 111 -11.72 6.16 -8.48
N GLN A 112 -10.79 6.90 -7.88
CA GLN A 112 -10.70 8.36 -8.05
C GLN A 112 -10.40 8.74 -9.51
N ILE A 113 -9.48 8.03 -10.18
CA ILE A 113 -9.16 8.24 -11.59
C ILE A 113 -10.37 7.97 -12.49
N GLN A 114 -11.13 6.92 -12.21
CA GLN A 114 -12.33 6.56 -12.98
C GLN A 114 -13.49 7.52 -12.79
N LYS A 115 -13.72 7.99 -11.55
CA LYS A 115 -14.76 8.98 -11.22
C LYS A 115 -14.49 10.32 -11.91
N ASP A 116 -13.22 10.66 -11.99
CA ASP A 116 -12.68 11.84 -12.64
C ASP A 116 -13.17 13.20 -12.14
N GLU A 117 -13.32 13.33 -10.82
CA GLU A 117 -13.82 14.54 -10.15
C GLU A 117 -12.69 15.37 -9.49
N PHE A 118 -11.50 15.39 -10.09
CA PHE A 118 -10.37 16.15 -9.53
C PHE A 118 -10.59 17.67 -9.69
N ALA A 119 -10.42 18.41 -8.60
CA ALA A 119 -10.55 19.86 -8.59
C ALA A 119 -9.45 20.56 -9.43
N VAL A 120 -8.25 20.00 -9.45
CA VAL A 120 -7.10 20.51 -10.21
C VAL A 120 -6.35 19.38 -10.92
N GLU A 121 -5.74 19.70 -12.07
CA GLU A 121 -5.00 18.71 -12.88
C GLU A 121 -3.81 18.11 -12.14
N TYR A 122 -3.19 18.89 -11.23
CA TYR A 122 -2.12 18.37 -10.37
C TYR A 122 -2.58 17.15 -9.57
N ASP A 123 -3.75 17.19 -8.93
CA ASP A 123 -4.25 16.08 -8.10
C ASP A 123 -4.52 14.85 -8.96
N ARG A 124 -5.06 15.02 -10.18
CA ARG A 124 -5.27 13.93 -11.14
C ARG A 124 -3.95 13.24 -11.48
N GLN A 125 -2.94 14.03 -11.86
CA GLN A 125 -1.62 13.51 -12.24
C GLN A 125 -0.90 12.88 -11.06
N MET A 126 -0.99 13.49 -9.89
CA MET A 126 -0.45 12.96 -8.64
C MET A 126 -1.10 11.63 -8.29
N THR A 127 -2.44 11.52 -8.33
CA THR A 127 -3.16 10.26 -8.05
C THR A 127 -2.78 9.14 -9.03
N LYS A 128 -2.55 9.46 -10.32
CA LYS A 128 -2.02 8.48 -11.29
C LYS A 128 -0.67 7.94 -10.84
N ASN A 129 0.28 8.80 -10.47
CA ASN A 129 1.59 8.34 -9.98
C ASN A 129 1.48 7.60 -8.63
N LEU A 130 0.64 8.07 -7.71
CA LEU A 130 0.40 7.42 -6.42
C LEU A 130 -0.14 6.00 -6.59
N LYS A 131 -1.01 5.77 -7.59
CA LYS A 131 -1.45 4.42 -7.95
C LYS A 131 -0.27 3.52 -8.28
N GLU A 132 0.64 3.99 -9.13
CA GLU A 132 1.80 3.20 -9.54
C GLU A 132 2.78 2.95 -8.38
N VAL A 133 2.99 3.93 -7.50
CA VAL A 133 3.74 3.75 -6.25
C VAL A 133 3.10 2.68 -5.36
N ALA A 134 1.78 2.71 -5.19
CA ALA A 134 1.06 1.70 -4.41
C ALA A 134 1.17 0.30 -5.04
N ARG A 135 1.14 0.18 -6.37
CA ARG A 135 1.35 -1.08 -7.09
C ARG A 135 2.76 -1.63 -6.89
N ILE A 136 3.78 -0.78 -6.98
CA ILE A 136 5.18 -1.15 -6.71
C ILE A 136 5.34 -1.65 -5.27
N TRP A 137 4.77 -0.92 -4.30
CA TRP A 137 4.83 -1.31 -2.89
C TRP A 137 4.07 -2.61 -2.61
N ARG A 138 2.90 -2.79 -3.24
CA ARG A 138 2.11 -4.03 -3.16
C ARG A 138 2.92 -5.23 -3.68
N ALA A 139 3.60 -5.10 -4.81
CA ALA A 139 4.44 -6.17 -5.36
C ALA A 139 5.59 -6.53 -4.40
N TYR A 140 6.20 -5.57 -3.72
CA TYR A 140 7.17 -5.85 -2.65
C TYR A 140 6.53 -6.68 -1.52
N LEU A 141 5.37 -6.27 -1.00
CA LEU A 141 4.69 -6.97 0.09
C LEU A 141 4.22 -8.38 -0.33
N MET A 142 3.82 -8.56 -1.59
CA MET A 142 3.52 -9.88 -2.15
C MET A 142 4.77 -10.77 -2.17
N SER A 143 5.95 -10.21 -2.49
CA SER A 143 7.20 -10.99 -2.46
C SER A 143 7.56 -11.41 -1.04
N GLU A 144 7.38 -10.50 -0.08
CA GLU A 144 7.59 -10.76 1.34
C GLU A 144 6.67 -11.88 1.83
N PHE A 145 5.38 -11.83 1.48
CA PHE A 145 4.44 -12.89 1.81
C PHE A 145 4.81 -14.22 1.14
N ALA A 146 5.06 -14.20 -0.17
CA ALA A 146 5.33 -15.42 -0.94
C ALA A 146 6.61 -16.13 -0.47
N ASP A 147 7.65 -15.37 -0.13
CA ASP A 147 8.92 -15.93 0.34
C ASP A 147 8.82 -16.54 1.75
N ASN A 148 7.85 -16.12 2.56
CA ASN A 148 7.63 -16.67 3.90
C ASN A 148 6.57 -17.78 3.94
N PHE A 149 5.48 -17.66 3.17
CA PHE A 149 4.28 -18.49 3.29
C PHE A 149 3.89 -19.22 2.00
N GLY A 150 4.48 -18.87 0.87
CA GLY A 150 4.24 -19.53 -0.42
C GLY A 150 3.02 -18.96 -1.16
N PRO A 151 2.09 -19.80 -1.66
CA PRO A 151 0.96 -19.36 -2.47
C PRO A 151 0.15 -18.23 -1.81
N LEU A 152 -0.29 -17.26 -2.62
CA LEU A 152 -1.15 -16.17 -2.16
C LEU A 152 -2.17 -15.76 -3.25
N PRO A 153 -3.34 -15.24 -2.85
CA PRO A 153 -4.35 -14.78 -3.79
C PRO A 153 -3.95 -13.46 -4.47
N LEU A 154 -3.95 -13.43 -5.80
CA LEU A 154 -3.74 -12.19 -6.57
C LEU A 154 -4.92 -11.21 -6.39
N GLU A 155 -6.14 -11.73 -6.36
CA GLU A 155 -7.37 -10.97 -6.13
C GLU A 155 -7.79 -11.02 -4.65
N ALA A 156 -6.92 -10.48 -3.79
CA ALA A 156 -7.14 -10.45 -2.34
C ALA A 156 -7.93 -9.20 -1.88
N PHE A 157 -8.46 -9.27 -0.64
CA PHE A 157 -9.05 -8.14 0.08
C PHE A 157 -10.34 -7.55 -0.51
N LYS A 158 -11.04 -8.29 -1.36
CA LYS A 158 -12.32 -7.89 -1.98
C LYS A 158 -13.58 -8.25 -1.16
N GLY A 159 -13.41 -8.72 0.07
CA GLY A 159 -14.52 -9.12 0.94
C GLY A 159 -15.15 -10.48 0.60
N THR A 160 -14.57 -11.20 -0.36
CA THR A 160 -14.91 -12.57 -0.72
C THR A 160 -13.74 -13.49 -0.42
N ASN A 161 -14.00 -14.80 -0.28
CA ASN A 161 -12.93 -15.79 -0.15
C ASN A 161 -12.15 -15.82 -1.47
N PRO A 162 -10.85 -15.48 -1.47
CA PRO A 162 -10.09 -15.42 -2.70
C PRO A 162 -9.53 -16.80 -3.07
N GLU A 163 -9.25 -16.99 -4.35
CA GLU A 163 -8.56 -18.18 -4.84
C GLU A 163 -7.05 -17.97 -4.79
N PHE A 164 -6.33 -18.97 -4.28
CA PHE A 164 -4.88 -18.91 -4.16
C PHE A 164 -4.22 -19.18 -5.51
N SER A 165 -3.27 -18.32 -5.88
CA SER A 165 -2.44 -18.51 -7.06
C SER A 165 -1.15 -19.24 -6.69
N SER A 166 -0.59 -19.99 -7.64
CA SER A 166 0.69 -20.67 -7.40
C SER A 166 1.81 -19.66 -7.16
N VAL A 167 2.87 -20.05 -6.45
CA VAL A 167 4.05 -19.17 -6.24
C VAL A 167 4.63 -18.70 -7.58
N LYS A 168 4.62 -19.57 -8.60
CA LYS A 168 5.05 -19.21 -9.96
C LYS A 168 4.23 -18.05 -10.53
N ASP A 169 2.91 -18.16 -10.49
CA ASP A 169 2.02 -17.14 -11.05
C ASP A 169 2.10 -15.83 -10.27
N VAL A 170 2.25 -15.91 -8.94
CA VAL A 170 2.50 -14.75 -8.07
C VAL A 170 3.78 -14.03 -8.47
N TYR A 171 4.87 -14.77 -8.68
CA TYR A 171 6.14 -14.20 -9.12
C TYR A 171 6.08 -13.55 -10.50
N TYR A 172 5.38 -14.18 -11.44
CA TYR A 172 5.19 -13.62 -12.77
C TYR A 172 4.36 -12.34 -12.71
N PHE A 173 3.26 -12.35 -11.95
CA PHE A 173 2.44 -11.18 -11.71
C PHE A 173 3.26 -10.02 -11.12
N MET A 174 4.06 -10.26 -10.08
CA MET A 174 4.86 -9.20 -9.46
C MET A 174 5.84 -8.55 -10.43
N ILE A 175 6.51 -9.35 -11.28
CA ILE A 175 7.46 -8.84 -12.27
C ILE A 175 6.75 -7.98 -13.32
N ASP A 176 5.60 -8.44 -13.82
CA ASP A 176 4.81 -7.73 -14.82
C ASP A 176 4.21 -6.44 -14.23
N GLU A 177 3.72 -6.51 -12.99
CA GLU A 177 3.17 -5.38 -12.23
C GLU A 177 4.23 -4.29 -12.01
N LEU A 178 5.43 -4.67 -11.56
CA LEU A 178 6.54 -3.73 -11.36
C LEU A 178 6.98 -3.08 -12.68
N LYS A 179 7.02 -3.85 -13.78
CA LYS A 179 7.39 -3.35 -15.11
C LYS A 179 6.39 -2.30 -15.59
N ASP A 180 5.12 -2.64 -15.55
CA ASP A 180 4.04 -1.79 -16.03
C ASP A 180 3.91 -0.52 -15.16
N ALA A 181 3.99 -0.66 -13.83
CA ALA A 181 3.94 0.49 -12.92
C ALA A 181 5.12 1.46 -13.15
N ALA A 182 6.34 0.95 -13.30
CA ALA A 182 7.51 1.78 -13.58
C ALA A 182 7.38 2.55 -14.91
N GLN A 183 6.75 1.96 -15.93
CA GLN A 183 6.53 2.60 -17.23
C GLN A 183 5.43 3.68 -17.20
N LYS A 184 4.49 3.59 -16.27
CA LYS A 184 3.34 4.50 -16.16
C LYS A 184 3.57 5.70 -15.26
N ILE A 185 4.63 5.69 -14.45
CA ILE A 185 5.04 6.84 -13.63
C ILE A 185 5.47 7.99 -14.54
N ASP A 186 4.86 9.17 -14.38
CA ASP A 186 5.28 10.41 -15.03
C ASP A 186 6.20 11.22 -14.11
N VAL A 187 7.48 11.26 -14.44
CA VAL A 187 8.51 11.98 -13.67
C VAL A 187 8.41 13.51 -13.76
N ASN A 188 7.59 14.04 -14.67
CA ASN A 188 7.36 15.49 -14.78
C ASN A 188 6.43 16.02 -13.69
N VAL A 189 5.61 15.14 -13.10
CA VAL A 189 4.80 15.45 -11.93
C VAL A 189 5.74 15.53 -10.73
N LYS A 190 5.78 16.67 -10.04
CA LYS A 190 6.63 16.86 -8.86
C LYS A 190 5.77 17.02 -7.62
N ALA A 191 5.99 16.16 -6.62
CA ALA A 191 5.29 16.23 -5.35
C ALA A 191 5.53 17.58 -4.65
N GLN A 192 4.44 18.22 -4.22
CA GLN A 192 4.49 19.42 -3.40
C GLN A 192 4.96 19.08 -1.98
N ASP A 193 5.45 20.08 -1.24
CA ASP A 193 5.95 19.88 0.13
C ASP A 193 4.90 19.26 1.08
N ILE A 194 3.63 19.53 0.83
CA ILE A 194 2.53 18.93 1.60
C ILE A 194 2.42 17.42 1.39
N ASP A 195 2.80 16.92 0.20
CA ASP A 195 2.70 15.50 -0.17
C ASP A 195 3.91 14.71 0.29
N LYS A 196 5.10 15.31 0.22
CA LYS A 196 6.40 14.67 0.56
C LYS A 196 6.40 13.97 1.92
N LYS A 197 5.65 14.47 2.90
CA LYS A 197 5.57 13.88 4.25
C LYS A 197 4.82 12.54 4.31
N PHE A 198 4.13 12.16 3.24
CA PHE A 198 3.36 10.92 3.15
C PHE A 198 4.08 9.80 2.37
N ASP A 199 5.33 10.03 2.00
CA ASP A 199 6.25 8.97 1.61
C ASP A 199 7.53 9.11 2.43
N ARG A 200 7.66 8.25 3.43
CA ARG A 200 8.81 8.25 4.35
C ARG A 200 10.09 7.73 3.72
N ALA A 201 10.02 7.09 2.56
CA ALA A 201 11.18 6.51 1.90
C ALA A 201 11.78 7.48 0.88
N TYR A 202 10.98 7.96 -0.06
CA TYR A 202 11.46 8.78 -1.17
C TYR A 202 10.78 10.14 -1.28
N GLN A 203 9.87 10.49 -0.36
CA GLN A 203 9.14 11.75 -0.41
C GLN A 203 8.40 11.96 -1.75
N PHE A 204 7.97 10.88 -2.39
CA PHE A 204 7.42 10.83 -3.74
C PHE A 204 8.36 11.36 -4.82
N ASP A 205 9.66 11.15 -4.65
CA ASP A 205 10.61 11.18 -5.75
C ASP A 205 10.34 9.98 -6.67
N PHE A 206 9.58 10.26 -7.72
CA PHE A 206 9.14 9.27 -8.69
C PHE A 206 10.27 8.63 -9.48
N GLU A 207 11.41 9.32 -9.65
CA GLU A 207 12.59 8.72 -10.29
C GLU A 207 13.18 7.62 -9.40
N LYS A 208 13.19 7.83 -8.07
CA LYS A 208 13.62 6.79 -7.12
C LYS A 208 12.64 5.63 -7.05
N TRP A 209 11.34 5.86 -7.18
CA TRP A 209 10.35 4.79 -7.26
C TRP A 209 10.52 3.93 -8.53
N ILE A 210 10.82 4.53 -9.68
CA ILE A 210 11.17 3.79 -10.91
C ILE A 210 12.44 2.95 -10.69
N LYS A 211 13.48 3.53 -10.08
CA LYS A 211 14.73 2.82 -9.75
C LYS A 211 14.48 1.63 -8.82
N TYR A 212 13.65 1.83 -7.80
CA TYR A 212 13.27 0.78 -6.88
C TYR A 212 12.51 -0.34 -7.58
N ALA A 213 11.53 -0.01 -8.43
CA ALA A 213 10.75 -1.00 -9.17
C ALA A 213 11.63 -1.87 -10.08
N ASN A 214 12.53 -1.27 -10.87
CA ASN A 214 13.43 -2.03 -11.73
C ASN A 214 14.44 -2.87 -10.92
N SER A 215 14.96 -2.34 -9.81
CA SER A 215 15.86 -3.09 -8.93
C SER A 215 15.15 -4.26 -8.25
N MET A 216 13.87 -4.09 -7.88
CA MET A 216 13.03 -5.19 -7.38
C MET A 216 12.76 -6.23 -8.45
N ARG A 217 12.50 -5.84 -9.71
CA ARG A 217 12.39 -6.80 -10.82
C ARG A 217 13.65 -7.65 -10.97
N MET A 218 14.83 -7.03 -10.90
CA MET A 218 16.10 -7.74 -10.93
C MET A 218 16.23 -8.73 -9.75
N ARG A 219 15.84 -8.32 -8.53
CA ARG A 219 15.83 -9.20 -7.35
C ARG A 219 14.91 -10.41 -7.56
N LEU A 220 13.67 -10.19 -7.99
CA LEU A 220 12.69 -11.26 -8.20
C LEU A 220 13.09 -12.17 -9.37
N ALA A 221 13.65 -11.61 -10.44
CA ALA A 221 14.20 -12.38 -11.55
C ALA A 221 15.34 -13.32 -11.09
N MET A 222 16.25 -12.83 -10.24
CA MET A 222 17.30 -13.67 -9.67
C MET A 222 16.74 -14.78 -8.77
N ARG A 223 15.66 -14.53 -8.02
CA ARG A 223 14.99 -15.58 -7.24
C ARG A 223 14.46 -16.69 -8.15
N LEU A 224 13.99 -16.36 -9.34
CA LEU A 224 13.46 -17.31 -10.32
C LEU A 224 14.53 -18.09 -11.08
N SER A 225 15.84 -17.78 -10.95
CA SER A 225 16.89 -18.28 -11.86
C SER A 225 16.94 -19.80 -11.98
N GLU A 226 16.72 -20.52 -10.88
CA GLU A 226 16.77 -21.99 -10.87
C GLU A 226 15.44 -22.64 -11.25
N ALA A 227 14.32 -21.92 -11.09
CA ALA A 227 12.98 -22.42 -11.41
C ALA A 227 12.61 -22.17 -12.88
N ASP A 228 13.05 -21.04 -13.44
CA ASP A 228 12.83 -20.62 -14.82
C ASP A 228 13.96 -19.68 -15.29
N ALA A 229 15.11 -20.28 -15.62
CA ALA A 229 16.30 -19.55 -16.04
C ALA A 229 16.07 -18.65 -17.27
N ALA A 230 15.19 -19.06 -18.19
CA ALA A 230 14.92 -18.31 -19.42
C ALA A 230 14.18 -17.00 -19.12
N LYS A 231 13.09 -17.06 -18.33
CA LYS A 231 12.37 -15.85 -17.93
C LYS A 231 13.24 -14.99 -17.00
N ALA A 232 13.91 -15.61 -16.03
CA ALA A 232 14.82 -14.89 -15.11
C ALA A 232 15.85 -14.05 -15.87
N LYS A 233 16.54 -14.65 -16.85
CA LYS A 233 17.51 -13.93 -17.70
C LYS A 233 16.87 -12.78 -18.46
N SER A 234 15.75 -13.05 -19.14
CA SER A 234 15.06 -12.04 -19.94
C SER A 234 14.60 -10.84 -19.10
N GLU A 235 14.01 -11.10 -17.92
CA GLU A 235 13.48 -10.05 -17.05
C GLU A 235 14.58 -9.24 -16.38
N PHE A 236 15.67 -9.90 -15.97
CA PHE A 236 16.83 -9.21 -15.39
C PHE A 236 17.49 -8.28 -16.40
N GLU A 237 17.77 -8.78 -17.61
CA GLU A 237 18.38 -7.98 -18.68
C GLU A 237 17.48 -6.84 -19.15
N ASP A 238 16.16 -7.02 -19.16
CA ASP A 238 15.20 -5.96 -19.47
C ASP A 238 15.17 -4.88 -18.38
N ALA A 239 15.08 -5.27 -17.11
CA ALA A 239 15.08 -4.32 -15.99
C ALA A 239 16.39 -3.54 -15.87
N ALA A 240 17.54 -4.19 -16.11
CA ALA A 240 18.86 -3.57 -16.03
C ALA A 240 19.13 -2.49 -17.11
N LYS A 241 18.32 -2.43 -18.18
CA LYS A 241 18.39 -1.35 -19.18
C LYS A 241 17.75 -0.05 -18.69
N GLY A 242 16.86 -0.15 -17.70
CA GLY A 242 16.17 1.01 -17.13
C GLY A 242 17.00 1.71 -16.04
N SER A 243 16.41 2.74 -15.45
CA SER A 243 16.97 3.36 -14.24
C SER A 243 16.89 2.36 -13.09
N ILE A 244 18.02 2.11 -12.42
CA ILE A 244 18.16 1.19 -11.28
C ILE A 244 18.86 1.90 -10.12
N ILE A 245 18.87 1.27 -8.93
CA ILE A 245 19.61 1.75 -7.77
C ILE A 245 21.10 1.43 -7.98
N LEU A 246 21.94 2.46 -7.96
CA LEU A 246 23.39 2.39 -8.15
C LEU A 246 24.15 2.97 -6.96
N THR A 247 23.57 3.94 -6.25
CA THR A 247 24.21 4.61 -5.11
C THR A 247 23.42 4.45 -3.82
N ALA A 248 24.07 4.71 -2.69
CA ALA A 248 23.47 4.53 -1.37
C ALA A 248 22.29 5.48 -1.10
N ASP A 249 22.30 6.69 -1.66
CA ASP A 249 21.23 7.69 -1.50
C ASP A 249 19.97 7.37 -2.34
N GLU A 250 20.06 6.39 -3.23
CA GLU A 250 18.95 5.86 -4.03
C GLU A 250 18.30 4.63 -3.38
N MET A 251 18.87 4.11 -2.29
CA MET A 251 18.31 2.95 -1.60
C MET A 251 17.00 3.28 -0.90
N PHE A 252 16.08 2.32 -0.92
CA PHE A 252 14.85 2.42 -0.15
C PHE A 252 15.20 2.31 1.34
N ALA A 253 14.92 3.36 2.09
CA ALA A 253 15.16 3.39 3.52
C ALA A 253 14.08 4.22 4.19
N VAL A 254 13.56 3.74 5.32
CA VAL A 254 12.68 4.51 6.19
C VAL A 254 13.45 4.84 7.45
N LYS A 255 13.42 6.11 7.86
CA LYS A 255 14.14 6.56 9.06
C LYS A 255 13.45 6.05 10.32
N GLU A 256 14.21 5.29 11.13
CA GLU A 256 13.80 4.85 12.45
C GLU A 256 13.79 6.00 13.48
N ARG A 257 13.06 5.80 14.58
CA ARG A 257 12.97 6.68 15.74
C ARG A 257 12.76 5.87 17.02
N ASP A 258 13.00 6.48 18.18
CA ASP A 258 12.69 5.85 19.46
C ASP A 258 11.17 5.64 19.62
N GLY A 259 10.76 4.53 20.23
CA GLY A 259 9.36 4.26 20.56
C GLY A 259 9.00 2.78 20.62
N TRP A 260 7.69 2.50 20.65
CA TRP A 260 7.10 1.17 20.45
C TRP A 260 6.03 1.26 19.37
N ASP A 261 6.49 1.51 18.15
CA ASP A 261 5.66 1.61 16.96
C ASP A 261 6.46 1.11 15.75
N PRO A 262 5.86 0.98 14.56
CA PRO A 262 6.57 0.43 13.40
C PRO A 262 7.85 1.17 13.00
N LEU A 263 8.05 2.41 13.43
CA LEU A 263 9.28 3.16 13.14
C LEU A 263 10.36 2.94 14.22
N ALA A 264 10.12 2.08 15.21
CA ALA A 264 11.10 1.73 16.22
C ALA A 264 12.10 0.71 15.67
N GLY A 265 13.39 1.05 15.70
CA GLY A 265 14.46 0.10 15.38
C GLY A 265 14.59 -1.00 16.44
N VAL A 266 14.93 -2.21 16.01
CA VAL A 266 15.18 -3.40 16.86
C VAL A 266 16.52 -4.05 16.56
#